data_AF-A0A6J8DN91-F1
#
_entry.id   AF-A0A6J8DN91-F1
#
_cell.length_a   1.000
_cell.length_b   1.000
_cell.length_c   1.000
_cell.angle_alpha   90.00
_cell.angle_beta   90.00
_cell.angle_gamma   90.00
#
_symmetry.space_group_name_H-M   'P 1'
#
loop_
_entity.id
_entity.type
_entity.pdbx_description
1 polymer ?
#
loop_
_entity_poly.entity_id
_entity_poly.type
_entity_poly.pdbx_seq_one_letter_code
_entity_poly.pdbx_strand_id
1 'polypeptide(L)'
;MVHFSLTAATDMVQSKQSKARDMDPAFAGLDIVKDKINSVCQNLQPWQVVLYTCGTTVVVISVKNFIFNEEEDLVPRMKKKFFRLVKMIPQVKKKIKEEKKKMSNEMEESFHKQVEGYILALPAKGLPMDSVIDELKKYQQIAGIDWESGLVSGTVYNGDPKLTDLMSKTYGMFAWTNPLHADVFPDIRKMEAEVVRMCCSMFNGDSDTAGTMTSGGTESILMACLAYRNIARDRGVNIPEIIAPITVHAAFDKAASYFRMKLTHIPIDEETRMVDIKAMRRAINKNTCMLVGSAPNFPHGIIDSIEEICQLGLKYNIPTSSHLYKCHFHVDCCLGGFLVPFMEKAGYKIPMCDFRVDGVTSISADTHKYAFAPKGSSVILYRNKDIRQRQFFVQPNWPGGIYATSSMGVHAAFDKAASYFRMKLTHIPIDEETRMVDIKAMRRAINKNTCMLVGSAPNFPHGIIDL
;
A
#
# COMPACT_ATOMS: atom_id res chain seq x y z
N MET A 1 -28.63 55.33 -13.43
CA MET A 1 -28.96 54.10 -14.17
C MET A 1 -29.13 52.87 -13.24
N VAL A 2 -29.72 53.04 -12.04
CA VAL A 2 -30.01 51.92 -11.10
C VAL A 2 -31.43 52.03 -10.49
N HIS A 3 -32.16 53.12 -10.73
CA HIS A 3 -33.49 53.31 -10.13
C HIS A 3 -34.68 52.88 -11.01
N PHE A 4 -34.44 52.48 -12.27
CA PHE A 4 -35.50 52.12 -13.24
C PHE A 4 -35.66 50.60 -13.44
N SER A 5 -34.81 49.77 -12.85
CA SER A 5 -34.82 48.31 -13.07
C SER A 5 -35.52 47.51 -11.95
N LEU A 6 -35.83 48.13 -10.81
CA LEU A 6 -36.51 47.45 -9.70
C LEU A 6 -38.04 47.48 -9.83
N THR A 7 -38.60 48.54 -10.41
CA THR A 7 -40.06 48.68 -10.57
C THR A 7 -40.63 47.72 -11.62
N ALA A 8 -39.89 47.48 -12.71
CA ALA A 8 -40.29 46.54 -13.77
C ALA A 8 -40.25 45.06 -13.32
N ALA A 9 -39.42 44.72 -12.34
CA ALA A 9 -39.35 43.37 -11.77
C ALA A 9 -40.52 43.08 -10.83
N THR A 10 -40.99 44.06 -10.05
CA THR A 10 -42.18 43.93 -9.19
C THR A 10 -43.48 43.78 -10.00
N ASP A 11 -43.62 44.50 -11.12
CA ASP A 11 -44.84 44.43 -11.95
C ASP A 11 -44.92 43.15 -12.80
N MET A 12 -43.77 42.59 -13.22
CA MET A 12 -43.73 41.28 -13.88
C MET A 12 -44.02 40.10 -12.93
N VAL A 13 -43.73 40.24 -11.63
CA VAL A 13 -44.05 39.22 -10.62
C VAL A 13 -45.54 39.27 -10.24
N GLN A 14 -46.15 40.47 -10.18
CA GLN A 14 -47.58 40.60 -9.93
C GLN A 14 -48.46 40.19 -11.11
N SER A 15 -48.04 40.42 -12.36
CA SER A 15 -48.83 40.01 -13.54
C SER A 15 -48.75 38.50 -13.86
N LYS A 16 -47.70 37.81 -13.43
CA LYS A 16 -47.62 36.33 -13.50
C LYS A 16 -48.36 35.61 -12.38
N GLN A 17 -48.64 36.27 -11.26
CA GLN A 17 -49.43 35.69 -10.16
C GLN A 17 -50.95 35.65 -10.43
N SER A 18 -51.48 36.43 -11.38
CA SER A 18 -52.92 36.45 -11.66
C SER A 18 -53.38 35.51 -12.79
N LYS A 19 -52.47 34.81 -13.48
CA LYS A 19 -52.78 33.96 -14.65
C LYS A 19 -52.33 32.49 -14.57
N ALA A 20 -52.08 31.99 -13.36
CA ALA A 20 -51.88 30.56 -13.11
C ALA A 20 -52.68 30.14 -11.86
N ARG A 21 -54.00 30.26 -11.95
CA ARG A 21 -54.95 29.62 -11.03
C ARG A 21 -55.76 28.58 -11.80
N ASP A 22 -55.05 27.63 -12.40
CA ASP A 22 -55.57 26.30 -12.69
C ASP A 22 -54.70 25.35 -11.88
N MET A 23 -55.30 24.73 -10.86
CA MET A 23 -54.61 23.95 -9.83
C MET A 23 -54.02 22.67 -10.40
N ASP A 24 -52.70 22.63 -10.57
CA ASP A 24 -51.95 21.39 -10.54
C ASP A 24 -51.90 20.89 -9.08
N PRO A 25 -52.33 19.66 -8.75
CA PRO A 25 -52.28 19.12 -7.40
C PRO A 25 -50.87 19.12 -6.78
N ALA A 26 -49.80 19.19 -7.59
CA ALA A 26 -48.43 19.37 -7.12
C ALA A 26 -48.17 20.76 -6.47
N PHE A 27 -48.83 21.82 -6.94
CA PHE A 27 -48.67 23.18 -6.40
C PHE A 27 -49.51 23.45 -5.15
N ALA A 28 -50.68 22.83 -5.01
CA ALA A 28 -51.51 22.94 -3.81
C ALA A 28 -50.78 22.43 -2.54
N GLY A 29 -50.00 21.34 -2.67
CA GLY A 29 -49.18 20.83 -1.57
C GLY A 29 -48.05 21.78 -1.17
N LEU A 30 -47.47 22.50 -2.13
CA LEU A 30 -46.41 23.49 -1.89
C LEU A 30 -46.94 24.73 -1.18
N ASP A 31 -48.13 25.21 -1.52
CA ASP A 31 -48.75 26.37 -0.87
C ASP A 31 -49.15 26.05 0.58
N ILE A 32 -49.69 24.85 0.86
CA ILE A 32 -49.97 24.40 2.23
C ILE A 32 -48.68 24.32 3.06
N VAL A 33 -47.59 23.81 2.49
CA VAL A 33 -46.29 23.73 3.17
C VAL A 33 -45.73 25.14 3.43
N LYS A 34 -45.81 26.03 2.43
CA LYS A 34 -45.37 27.42 2.52
C LYS A 34 -46.13 28.18 3.61
N ASP A 35 -47.46 28.09 3.64
CA ASP A 35 -48.28 28.77 4.64
C ASP A 35 -48.02 28.25 6.04
N LYS A 36 -47.77 26.95 6.18
CA LYS A 36 -47.39 26.33 7.45
C LYS A 36 -46.01 26.76 7.94
N ILE A 37 -45.02 26.85 7.05
CA ILE A 37 -43.68 27.38 7.37
C ILE A 37 -43.78 28.84 7.79
N ASN A 38 -44.51 29.66 7.02
CA ASN A 38 -44.71 31.07 7.34
C ASN A 38 -45.40 31.23 8.70
N SER A 39 -46.43 30.44 9.00
CA SER A 39 -47.11 30.45 10.30
C SER A 39 -46.19 30.09 11.46
N VAL A 40 -45.31 29.09 11.30
CA VAL A 40 -44.34 28.72 12.34
C VAL A 40 -43.26 29.79 12.52
N CYS A 41 -42.93 30.54 11.46
CA CYS A 41 -41.93 31.61 11.50
C CYS A 41 -42.51 33.01 11.72
N GLN A 42 -43.83 33.17 11.92
CA GLN A 42 -44.52 34.47 12.00
C GLN A 42 -43.95 35.43 13.06
N ASN A 43 -43.41 34.89 14.15
CA ASN A 43 -42.85 35.67 15.26
C ASN A 43 -41.32 35.76 15.24
N LEU A 44 -40.67 35.34 14.15
CA LEU A 44 -39.21 35.36 14.01
C LEU A 44 -38.77 36.49 13.08
N GLN A 45 -37.76 37.23 13.50
CA GLN A 45 -37.10 38.19 12.62
C GLN A 45 -36.30 37.46 11.52
N PRO A 46 -36.15 38.04 10.31
CA PRO A 46 -35.47 37.37 9.19
C PRO A 46 -34.08 36.82 9.53
N TRP A 47 -33.29 37.52 10.35
CA TRP A 47 -31.97 37.05 10.77
C TRP A 47 -32.04 35.82 11.70
N GLN A 48 -33.08 35.68 12.53
CA GLN A 48 -33.29 34.52 13.40
C GLN A 48 -33.64 33.28 12.57
N VAL A 49 -34.46 33.44 11.53
CA VAL A 49 -34.78 32.36 10.60
C VAL A 49 -33.53 31.86 9.89
N VAL A 50 -32.68 32.77 9.41
CA VAL A 50 -31.38 32.41 8.80
C VAL A 50 -30.47 31.71 9.82
N LEU A 51 -30.35 32.25 11.03
CA LEU A 51 -29.49 31.69 12.06
C LEU A 51 -29.95 30.30 12.54
N TYR A 52 -31.24 30.09 12.74
CA TYR A 52 -31.79 28.78 13.09
C TYR A 52 -31.64 27.79 11.94
N THR A 53 -31.89 28.19 10.70
CA THR A 53 -31.72 27.31 9.54
C THR A 53 -30.27 26.88 9.38
N CYS A 54 -29.33 27.83 9.45
CA CYS A 54 -27.89 27.55 9.42
C CYS A 54 -27.47 26.66 10.61
N GLY A 55 -27.91 26.99 11.82
CA GLY A 55 -27.61 26.24 13.04
C GLY A 55 -28.12 24.80 12.99
N THR A 56 -29.39 24.60 12.64
CA THR A 56 -29.98 23.28 12.49
C THR A 56 -29.31 22.49 11.38
N THR A 57 -28.97 23.12 10.25
CA THR A 57 -28.24 22.45 9.16
C THR A 57 -26.86 21.97 9.63
N VAL A 58 -26.11 22.83 10.33
CA VAL A 58 -24.81 22.46 10.91
C VAL A 58 -24.96 21.31 11.91
N VAL A 59 -25.97 21.36 12.79
CA VAL A 59 -26.23 20.29 13.76
C VAL A 59 -26.59 18.98 13.06
N VAL A 60 -27.49 19.00 12.09
CA VAL A 60 -27.90 17.80 11.34
C VAL A 60 -26.73 17.21 10.57
N ILE A 61 -25.93 18.03 9.89
CA ILE A 61 -24.71 17.57 9.20
C ILE A 61 -23.71 17.01 10.20
N SER A 62 -23.52 17.67 11.35
CA SER A 62 -22.60 17.21 12.39
C SER A 62 -23.04 15.88 13.00
N VAL A 63 -24.32 15.71 13.29
CA VAL A 63 -24.91 14.47 13.82
C VAL A 63 -24.84 13.37 12.76
N LYS A 64 -25.17 13.67 11.49
CA LYS A 64 -25.05 12.72 10.39
C LYS A 64 -23.61 12.25 10.22
N ASN A 65 -22.64 13.17 10.16
CA ASN A 65 -21.22 12.85 10.05
C ASN A 65 -20.71 12.13 11.31
N PHE A 66 -21.28 12.41 12.48
CA PHE A 66 -20.95 11.70 13.71
C PHE A 66 -21.46 10.26 13.68
N ILE A 67 -22.69 10.00 13.24
CA ILE A 67 -23.29 8.67 13.23
C ILE A 67 -22.76 7.84 12.07
N PHE A 68 -22.72 8.41 10.87
CA PHE A 68 -22.36 7.77 9.61
C PHE A 68 -20.97 8.19 9.13
N ASN A 69 -19.98 8.20 10.04
CA ASN A 69 -18.60 8.47 9.64
C ASN A 69 -18.09 7.31 8.78
N GLU A 70 -17.62 7.63 7.58
CA GLU A 70 -17.10 6.66 6.62
C GLU A 70 -15.68 6.16 6.96
N GLU A 71 -14.95 6.83 7.88
CA GLU A 71 -13.58 6.45 8.26
C GLU A 71 -13.53 5.24 9.21
N GLU A 72 -14.41 5.20 10.22
CA GLU A 72 -14.34 4.21 11.28
C GLU A 72 -15.72 3.87 11.84
N ASP A 73 -15.90 2.59 12.17
CA ASP A 73 -17.13 2.10 12.78
C ASP A 73 -17.36 2.73 14.17
N LEU A 74 -18.63 2.79 14.60
CA LEU A 74 -19.00 3.47 15.84
C LEU A 74 -18.30 2.88 17.08
N VAL A 75 -18.16 1.56 17.15
CA VAL A 75 -17.55 0.86 18.29
C VAL A 75 -16.06 1.22 18.47
N PRO A 76 -15.18 1.06 17.45
CA PRO A 76 -13.81 1.57 17.51
C PRO A 76 -13.70 3.03 17.90
N ARG A 77 -14.58 3.90 17.37
CA ARG A 77 -14.58 5.34 17.70
C ARG A 77 -14.94 5.61 19.16
N MET A 78 -15.95 4.92 19.67
CA MET A 78 -16.33 5.01 21.07
C MET A 78 -15.22 4.49 21.98
N LYS A 79 -14.59 3.36 21.64
CA LYS A 79 -13.39 2.87 22.32
C LYS A 79 -12.27 3.91 22.31
N LYS A 80 -11.91 4.47 21.14
CA LYS A 80 -10.87 5.51 21.03
C LYS A 80 -11.19 6.76 21.85
N LYS A 81 -12.44 7.22 21.85
CA LYS A 81 -12.87 8.36 22.67
C LYS A 81 -12.79 8.05 24.16
N PHE A 82 -13.29 6.90 24.57
CA PHE A 82 -13.16 6.42 25.94
C PHE A 82 -11.69 6.35 26.36
N PHE A 83 -10.83 5.74 25.56
CA PHE A 83 -9.39 5.69 25.82
C PHE A 83 -8.73 7.07 25.82
N ARG A 84 -9.17 8.02 24.98
CA ARG A 84 -8.69 9.40 25.06
C ARG A 84 -9.04 10.04 26.40
N LEU A 85 -10.25 9.84 26.90
CA LEU A 85 -10.68 10.34 28.20
C LEU A 85 -9.89 9.67 29.35
N VAL A 86 -9.73 8.35 29.30
CA VAL A 86 -8.92 7.60 30.28
C VAL A 86 -7.46 8.08 30.26
N LYS A 87 -6.89 8.37 29.08
CA LYS A 87 -5.54 8.93 28.91
C LYS A 87 -5.37 10.36 29.46
N MET A 88 -6.46 11.07 29.75
CA MET A 88 -6.42 12.38 30.41
C MET A 88 -6.32 12.29 31.93
N ILE A 89 -6.62 11.13 32.53
CA ILE A 89 -6.47 10.92 33.97
C ILE A 89 -4.98 11.09 34.34
N PRO A 90 -4.62 11.98 35.28
CA PRO A 90 -3.22 12.31 35.55
C PRO A 90 -2.32 11.10 35.86
N GLN A 91 -2.84 10.12 36.62
CA GLN A 91 -2.12 8.89 36.96
C GLN A 91 -1.87 8.00 35.73
N VAL A 92 -2.87 7.85 34.86
CA VAL A 92 -2.74 7.08 33.61
C VAL A 92 -1.77 7.77 32.65
N LYS A 93 -1.88 9.10 32.50
CA LYS A 93 -0.97 9.91 31.68
C LYS A 93 0.48 9.78 32.17
N LYS A 94 0.69 9.80 33.49
CA LYS A 94 2.01 9.60 34.12
C LYS A 94 2.56 8.21 33.77
N LYS A 95 1.77 7.15 33.97
CA LYS A 95 2.17 5.76 33.65
C LYS A 95 2.48 5.57 32.16
N ILE A 96 1.66 6.11 31.26
CA ILE A 96 1.93 6.05 29.81
C ILE A 96 3.21 6.80 29.46
N LYS A 97 3.48 7.96 30.08
CA LYS A 97 4.71 8.72 29.85
C LYS A 97 5.94 7.95 30.36
N GLU A 98 5.81 7.29 31.51
CA GLU A 98 6.86 6.43 32.08
C GLU A 98 7.15 5.24 31.16
N GLU A 99 6.13 4.50 30.70
CA GLU A 99 6.31 3.39 29.76
C GLU A 99 6.88 3.85 28.42
N LYS A 100 6.39 4.96 27.85
CA LYS A 100 6.97 5.53 26.63
C LYS A 100 8.44 5.93 26.81
N LYS A 101 8.79 6.54 27.95
CA LYS A 101 10.16 6.89 28.25
C LYS A 101 11.02 5.64 28.43
N LYS A 102 10.51 4.63 29.12
CA LYS A 102 11.19 3.34 29.29
C LYS A 102 11.45 2.68 27.94
N MET A 103 10.44 2.54 27.08
CA MET A 103 10.60 2.01 25.71
C MET A 103 11.57 2.85 24.88
N SER A 104 11.50 4.18 24.95
CA SER A 104 12.41 5.07 24.24
C SER A 104 13.86 4.87 24.71
N ASN A 105 14.07 4.77 26.03
CA ASN A 105 15.38 4.55 26.62
C ASN A 105 15.91 3.16 26.27
N GLU A 106 15.10 2.11 26.35
CA GLU A 106 15.48 0.74 25.96
C GLU A 106 15.86 0.67 24.47
N MET A 107 15.11 1.38 23.62
CA MET A 107 15.39 1.48 22.19
C MET A 107 16.68 2.25 21.92
N GLU A 108 16.88 3.40 22.58
CA GLU A 108 18.11 4.21 22.50
C GLU A 108 19.32 3.41 22.98
N GLU A 109 19.22 2.74 24.14
CA GLU A 109 20.25 1.86 24.67
C GLU A 109 20.55 0.70 23.71
N SER A 110 19.53 0.09 23.12
CA SER A 110 19.72 -1.00 22.14
C SER A 110 20.45 -0.55 20.88
N PHE A 111 20.22 0.68 20.41
CA PHE A 111 20.90 1.21 19.22
C PHE A 111 22.31 1.71 19.50
N HIS A 112 22.58 2.24 20.69
CA HIS A 112 23.89 2.78 21.05
C HIS A 112 24.85 1.75 21.64
N LYS A 113 24.38 0.58 22.09
CA LYS A 113 25.23 -0.51 22.64
C LYS A 113 26.40 -0.92 21.76
N GLN A 114 26.29 -0.74 20.45
CA GLN A 114 27.28 -1.21 19.48
C GLN A 114 28.02 -0.07 18.75
N VAL A 115 27.62 1.19 18.97
CA VAL A 115 28.10 2.33 18.17
C VAL A 115 28.47 3.50 19.08
N GLU A 116 29.76 3.81 19.17
CA GLU A 116 30.30 4.97 19.89
C GLU A 116 30.98 5.96 18.93
N GLY A 117 31.07 7.23 19.32
CA GLY A 117 31.88 8.24 18.61
C GLY A 117 31.24 8.79 17.33
N TYR A 118 30.07 9.44 17.44
CA TYR A 118 29.39 10.05 16.29
C TYR A 118 30.11 11.29 15.76
N ILE A 119 30.24 11.37 14.44
CA ILE A 119 30.60 12.61 13.73
C ILE A 119 29.34 13.46 13.59
N LEU A 120 29.31 14.61 14.27
CA LEU A 120 28.11 15.48 14.37
C LEU A 120 28.16 16.69 13.43
N ALA A 121 29.26 16.89 12.70
CA ALA A 121 29.45 17.99 11.79
C ALA A 121 30.28 17.57 10.57
N LEU A 122 30.08 18.26 9.44
CA LEU A 122 30.94 18.11 8.27
C LEU A 122 32.38 18.51 8.63
N PRO A 123 33.40 17.80 8.10
CA PRO A 123 34.77 18.16 8.36
C PRO A 123 35.11 19.50 7.69
N ALA A 124 35.87 20.35 8.39
CA ALA A 124 36.28 21.66 7.85
C ALA A 124 37.15 21.56 6.58
N LYS A 125 37.79 20.42 6.37
CA LYS A 125 38.54 20.08 5.14
C LYS A 125 38.15 18.67 4.72
N GLY A 126 37.96 18.46 3.42
CA GLY A 126 37.67 17.13 2.87
C GLY A 126 38.78 16.14 3.18
N LEU A 127 38.40 14.92 3.56
CA LEU A 127 39.34 13.83 3.78
C LEU A 127 39.86 13.31 2.43
N PRO A 128 41.12 12.83 2.36
CA PRO A 128 41.62 12.07 1.21
C PRO A 128 40.78 10.81 0.98
N MET A 129 40.63 10.37 -0.27
CA MET A 129 39.80 9.21 -0.63
C MET A 129 40.22 7.94 0.13
N ASP A 130 41.51 7.67 0.24
CA ASP A 130 42.02 6.49 0.96
C ASP A 130 41.64 6.53 2.45
N SER A 131 41.68 7.72 3.07
CA SER A 131 41.26 7.89 4.47
C SER A 131 39.77 7.62 4.65
N VAL A 132 38.94 8.02 3.69
CA VAL A 132 37.50 7.70 3.69
C VAL A 132 37.28 6.19 3.56
N ILE A 133 38.02 5.51 2.67
CA ILE A 133 37.93 4.06 2.52
C ILE A 133 38.32 3.33 3.81
N ASP A 134 39.39 3.76 4.48
CA ASP A 134 39.80 3.16 5.75
C ASP A 134 38.79 3.41 6.88
N GLU A 135 38.10 4.55 6.85
CA GLU A 135 36.98 4.82 7.75
C GLU A 135 35.78 3.91 7.47
N LEU A 136 35.41 3.71 6.21
CA LEU A 136 34.33 2.79 5.82
C LEU A 136 34.61 1.35 6.23
N LYS A 137 35.86 0.87 6.13
CA LYS A 137 36.27 -0.46 6.63
C LYS A 137 36.07 -0.60 8.13
N LYS A 138 36.35 0.45 8.92
CA LYS A 138 36.10 0.45 10.37
C LYS A 138 34.60 0.35 10.66
N TYR A 139 33.77 1.09 9.93
CA TYR A 139 32.31 0.99 10.07
C TYR A 139 31.79 -0.40 9.71
N GLN A 140 32.33 -1.04 8.68
CA GLN A 140 31.92 -2.39 8.28
C GLN A 140 32.17 -3.43 9.39
N GLN A 141 33.23 -3.25 10.21
CA GLN A 141 33.56 -4.13 11.33
C GLN A 141 32.60 -4.01 12.53
N ILE A 142 31.78 -2.95 12.59
CA ILE A 142 30.80 -2.76 13.68
C ILE A 142 29.68 -3.80 13.59
N ALA A 143 29.35 -4.26 12.39
CA ALA A 143 28.41 -5.34 12.17
C ALA A 143 29.02 -6.66 12.70
N GLY A 144 28.99 -6.86 14.02
CA GLY A 144 29.55 -8.02 14.71
C GLY A 144 28.78 -9.33 14.49
N ILE A 145 28.09 -9.45 13.35
CA ILE A 145 27.31 -10.61 12.95
C ILE A 145 27.89 -11.16 11.65
N ASP A 146 28.38 -12.39 11.74
CA ASP A 146 28.80 -13.17 10.57
C ASP A 146 27.57 -13.72 9.85
N TRP A 147 27.04 -12.97 8.89
CA TRP A 147 25.92 -13.41 8.06
C TRP A 147 26.36 -14.44 7.00
N GLU A 148 27.65 -14.52 6.67
CA GLU A 148 28.19 -15.50 5.71
C GLU A 148 28.10 -16.93 6.26
N SER A 149 28.12 -17.08 7.59
CA SER A 149 27.84 -18.35 8.28
C SER A 149 26.44 -18.94 8.01
N GLY A 150 25.51 -18.15 7.45
CA GLY A 150 24.15 -18.59 7.14
C GLY A 150 23.21 -18.66 8.35
N LEU A 151 23.61 -18.12 9.51
CA LEU A 151 22.83 -18.13 10.75
C LEU A 151 21.85 -16.95 10.89
N VAL A 152 21.80 -16.07 9.90
CA VAL A 152 20.94 -14.87 9.91
C VAL A 152 19.75 -15.08 8.97
N SER A 153 18.57 -15.28 9.55
CA SER A 153 17.34 -15.53 8.78
C SER A 153 17.01 -14.38 7.82
N GLY A 154 17.06 -14.65 6.51
CA GLY A 154 16.53 -13.81 5.43
C GLY A 154 17.35 -12.58 5.05
N THR A 155 17.97 -11.88 6.01
CA THR A 155 18.62 -10.56 5.83
C THR A 155 19.42 -10.41 4.52
N VAL A 156 20.33 -11.34 4.24
CA VAL A 156 21.14 -11.40 3.01
C VAL A 156 20.75 -12.64 2.21
N TYR A 157 20.27 -12.45 0.98
CA TYR A 157 19.72 -13.54 0.15
C TYR A 157 20.78 -14.23 -0.72
N ASN A 158 21.92 -13.59 -0.96
CA ASN A 158 23.04 -14.15 -1.71
C ASN A 158 24.34 -13.51 -1.23
N GLY A 159 25.40 -14.30 -1.08
CA GLY A 159 26.73 -13.87 -0.65
C GLY A 159 27.86 -14.30 -1.59
N ASP A 160 27.55 -14.75 -2.81
CA ASP A 160 28.57 -15.20 -3.77
C ASP A 160 29.49 -14.04 -4.18
N PRO A 161 30.81 -14.13 -3.92
CA PRO A 161 31.76 -13.09 -4.30
C PRO A 161 31.76 -12.74 -5.79
N LYS A 162 31.48 -13.71 -6.69
CA LYS A 162 31.40 -13.45 -8.13
C LYS A 162 30.23 -12.56 -8.49
N LEU A 163 29.09 -12.79 -7.82
CA LEU A 163 27.91 -11.95 -8.00
C LEU A 163 28.14 -10.55 -7.44
N THR A 164 28.79 -10.45 -6.28
CA THR A 164 29.19 -9.17 -5.67
C THR A 164 30.12 -8.35 -6.57
N ASP A 165 31.12 -8.99 -7.20
CA ASP A 165 32.01 -8.33 -8.16
C ASP A 165 31.25 -7.81 -9.39
N LEU A 166 30.35 -8.61 -9.95
CA LEU A 166 29.50 -8.19 -11.07
C LEU A 166 28.59 -7.01 -10.68
N MET A 167 27.98 -7.05 -9.49
CA MET A 167 27.17 -5.93 -8.98
C MET A 167 28.01 -4.67 -8.83
N SER A 168 29.23 -4.78 -8.30
CA SER A 168 30.12 -3.64 -8.10
C SER A 168 30.52 -2.99 -9.43
N LYS A 169 30.80 -3.80 -10.47
CA LYS A 169 31.06 -3.32 -11.83
C LYS A 169 29.83 -2.65 -12.44
N THR A 170 28.65 -3.24 -12.26
CA THR A 170 27.39 -2.68 -12.73
C THR A 170 27.09 -1.33 -12.07
N TYR A 171 27.35 -1.21 -10.76
CA TYR A 171 27.23 0.07 -10.05
C TYR A 171 28.13 1.13 -10.66
N GLY A 172 29.40 0.81 -10.89
CA GLY A 172 30.36 1.74 -11.52
C GLY A 172 29.90 2.26 -12.89
N MET A 173 29.21 1.43 -13.69
CA MET A 173 28.70 1.84 -15.00
C MET A 173 27.52 2.80 -14.94
N PHE A 174 26.64 2.69 -13.93
CA PHE A 174 25.36 3.40 -13.87
C PHE A 174 25.21 4.32 -12.66
N ALA A 175 26.29 4.61 -11.92
CA ALA A 175 26.28 5.38 -10.69
C ALA A 175 25.60 6.76 -10.82
N TRP A 176 25.76 7.40 -11.99
CA TRP A 176 25.23 8.74 -12.27
C TRP A 176 23.98 8.75 -13.15
N THR A 177 23.49 7.57 -13.54
CA THR A 177 22.34 7.48 -14.42
C THR A 177 21.06 7.70 -13.64
N ASN A 178 20.18 8.57 -14.15
CA ASN A 178 18.92 8.90 -13.52
C ASN A 178 17.74 8.57 -14.46
N PRO A 179 16.92 7.55 -14.13
CA PRO A 179 15.77 7.13 -14.94
C PRO A 179 14.70 8.21 -15.17
N LEU A 180 14.70 9.30 -14.39
CA LEU A 180 13.83 10.46 -14.61
C LEU A 180 14.05 11.08 -16.00
N HIS A 181 15.28 11.02 -16.52
CA HIS A 181 15.67 11.56 -17.82
C HIS A 181 15.72 10.42 -18.86
N ALA A 182 14.56 9.84 -19.16
CA ALA A 182 14.45 8.68 -20.06
C ALA A 182 14.84 8.97 -21.52
N ASP A 183 14.89 10.24 -21.90
CA ASP A 183 15.40 10.76 -23.17
C ASP A 183 16.94 10.77 -23.21
N VAL A 184 17.58 11.09 -22.08
CA VAL A 184 19.04 11.09 -21.91
C VAL A 184 19.57 9.67 -21.72
N PHE A 185 18.83 8.82 -21.00
CA PHE A 185 19.23 7.46 -20.61
C PHE A 185 18.25 6.40 -21.14
N PRO A 186 18.18 6.21 -22.48
CA PRO A 186 17.27 5.24 -23.09
C PRO A 186 17.65 3.78 -22.80
N ASP A 187 18.91 3.55 -22.43
CA ASP A 187 19.47 2.27 -22.01
C ASP A 187 18.82 1.74 -20.73
N ILE A 188 18.79 2.54 -19.66
CA ILE A 188 18.14 2.16 -18.41
C ILE A 188 16.63 2.04 -18.58
N ARG A 189 16.01 2.95 -19.33
CA ARG A 189 14.59 2.84 -19.70
C ARG A 189 14.29 1.49 -20.38
N LYS A 190 15.16 1.03 -21.27
CA LYS A 190 15.04 -0.29 -21.92
C LYS A 190 15.19 -1.42 -20.91
N MET A 191 16.22 -1.40 -20.06
CA MET A 191 16.46 -2.44 -19.05
C MET A 191 15.28 -2.58 -18.08
N GLU A 192 14.71 -1.46 -17.59
CA GLU A 192 13.52 -1.49 -16.73
C GLU A 192 12.32 -2.15 -17.42
N ALA A 193 12.06 -1.77 -18.68
CA ALA A 193 10.96 -2.33 -19.45
C ALA A 193 11.14 -3.85 -19.66
N GLU A 194 12.37 -4.30 -19.91
CA GLU A 194 12.71 -5.71 -20.06
C GLU A 194 12.56 -6.48 -18.74
N VAL A 195 13.01 -5.93 -17.60
CA VAL A 195 12.79 -6.53 -16.27
C VAL A 195 11.31 -6.72 -16.00
N VAL A 196 10.50 -5.67 -16.17
CA VAL A 196 9.05 -5.75 -15.97
C VAL A 196 8.42 -6.81 -16.88
N ARG A 197 8.81 -6.87 -18.17
CA ARG A 197 8.26 -7.86 -19.10
C ARG A 197 8.69 -9.29 -18.76
N MET A 198 9.94 -9.51 -18.34
CA MET A 198 10.41 -10.81 -17.87
C MET A 198 9.61 -11.26 -16.65
N CYS A 199 9.35 -10.37 -15.68
CA CYS A 199 8.50 -10.67 -14.52
C CYS A 199 7.04 -10.92 -14.91
N CYS A 200 6.43 -10.12 -15.80
CA CYS A 200 5.09 -10.40 -16.34
C CYS A 200 5.01 -11.82 -16.92
N SER A 201 5.98 -12.18 -17.77
CA SER A 201 6.03 -13.50 -18.41
C SER A 201 6.24 -14.62 -17.39
N MET A 202 7.08 -14.40 -16.38
CA MET A 202 7.34 -15.33 -15.27
C MET A 202 6.07 -15.63 -14.47
N PHE A 203 5.20 -14.64 -14.28
CA PHE A 203 3.89 -14.79 -13.63
C PHE A 203 2.75 -15.11 -14.60
N ASN A 204 3.07 -15.67 -15.78
CA ASN A 204 2.10 -16.09 -16.79
C ASN A 204 1.15 -14.96 -17.26
N GLY A 205 1.66 -13.73 -17.32
CA GLY A 205 0.97 -12.58 -17.87
C GLY A 205 0.95 -12.58 -19.40
N ASP A 206 -0.12 -12.06 -19.98
CA ASP A 206 -0.30 -11.86 -21.42
C ASP A 206 0.36 -10.56 -21.94
N SER A 207 0.07 -10.21 -23.20
CA SER A 207 0.56 -8.97 -23.83
C SER A 207 0.01 -7.68 -23.18
N ASP A 208 -1.13 -7.76 -22.51
CA ASP A 208 -1.79 -6.61 -21.86
C ASP A 208 -1.25 -6.36 -20.46
N THR A 209 -0.74 -7.40 -19.80
CA THR A 209 -0.04 -7.24 -18.52
C THR A 209 1.09 -6.22 -18.61
N ALA A 210 1.19 -5.42 -17.56
CA ALA A 210 2.11 -4.28 -17.50
C ALA A 210 2.52 -4.02 -16.04
N GLY A 211 3.63 -3.32 -15.85
CA GLY A 211 4.10 -2.99 -14.50
C GLY A 211 5.10 -1.85 -14.49
N THR A 212 5.72 -1.66 -13.33
CA THR A 212 6.85 -0.76 -13.10
C THR A 212 7.82 -1.36 -12.09
N MET A 213 9.09 -0.98 -12.17
CA MET A 213 10.03 -1.22 -11.08
C MET A 213 9.77 -0.24 -9.93
N THR A 214 10.12 -0.64 -8.71
CA THR A 214 10.02 0.15 -7.48
C THR A 214 11.27 -0.07 -6.61
N SER A 215 11.44 0.71 -5.54
CA SER A 215 12.56 0.57 -4.59
C SER A 215 12.50 -0.67 -3.70
N GLY A 216 11.37 -1.37 -3.65
CA GLY A 216 11.18 -2.50 -2.75
C GLY A 216 9.71 -2.89 -2.58
N GLY A 217 9.48 -4.03 -1.93
CA GLY A 217 8.13 -4.58 -1.75
C GLY A 217 7.15 -3.65 -1.05
N THR A 218 7.64 -2.85 -0.09
CA THR A 218 6.80 -1.82 0.56
C THR A 218 6.28 -0.81 -0.46
N GLU A 219 7.13 -0.30 -1.36
CA GLU A 219 6.67 0.63 -2.39
C GLU A 219 5.73 -0.05 -3.39
N SER A 220 6.03 -1.28 -3.82
CA SER A 220 5.13 -2.05 -4.70
C SER A 220 3.73 -2.20 -4.11
N ILE A 221 3.61 -2.51 -2.82
CA ILE A 221 2.33 -2.59 -2.09
C ILE A 221 1.66 -1.21 -2.03
N LEU A 222 2.42 -0.15 -1.71
CA LEU A 222 1.88 1.21 -1.69
C LEU A 222 1.32 1.65 -3.06
N MET A 223 2.02 1.34 -4.15
CA MET A 223 1.58 1.65 -5.51
C MET A 223 0.31 0.87 -5.90
N ALA A 224 0.20 -0.41 -5.53
CA ALA A 224 -1.01 -1.19 -5.72
C ALA A 224 -2.21 -0.58 -4.98
N CYS A 225 -2.05 -0.28 -3.69
CA CYS A 225 -3.09 0.36 -2.88
C CYS A 225 -3.48 1.73 -3.45
N LEU A 226 -2.51 2.54 -3.89
CA LEU A 226 -2.77 3.84 -4.51
C LEU A 226 -3.59 3.73 -5.79
N ALA A 227 -3.22 2.80 -6.68
CA ALA A 227 -3.95 2.55 -7.93
C ALA A 227 -5.41 2.15 -7.66
N TYR A 228 -5.64 1.20 -6.75
CA TYR A 228 -7.00 0.74 -6.43
C TYR A 228 -7.82 1.78 -5.67
N ARG A 229 -7.19 2.59 -4.82
CA ARG A 229 -7.83 3.76 -4.22
C ARG A 229 -8.30 4.75 -5.28
N ASN A 230 -7.46 5.07 -6.25
CA ASN A 230 -7.80 6.03 -7.31
C ASN A 230 -8.97 5.51 -8.14
N ILE A 231 -8.97 4.23 -8.51
CA ILE A 231 -10.10 3.58 -9.19
C ILE A 231 -11.39 3.67 -8.36
N ALA A 232 -11.32 3.39 -7.06
CA ALA A 232 -12.48 3.45 -6.19
C ALA A 232 -13.01 4.89 -6.02
N ARG A 233 -12.12 5.88 -5.95
CA ARG A 233 -12.50 7.31 -5.88
C ARG A 233 -13.17 7.78 -7.16
N ASP A 234 -12.70 7.37 -8.33
CA ASP A 234 -13.36 7.65 -9.62
C ASP A 234 -14.79 7.10 -9.67
N ARG A 235 -15.09 6.08 -8.86
CA ARG A 235 -16.43 5.49 -8.70
C ARG A 235 -17.25 6.13 -7.57
N GLY A 236 -16.75 7.18 -6.92
CA GLY A 236 -17.44 7.88 -5.84
C GLY A 236 -17.22 7.30 -4.44
N VAL A 237 -16.28 6.37 -4.25
CA VAL A 237 -15.93 5.86 -2.92
C VAL A 237 -14.98 6.86 -2.24
N ASN A 238 -15.47 7.56 -1.22
CA ASN A 238 -14.69 8.56 -0.49
C ASN A 238 -13.53 7.94 0.32
N ILE A 239 -13.82 6.84 1.03
CA ILE A 239 -12.84 6.10 1.85
C ILE A 239 -12.82 4.65 1.38
N PRO A 240 -11.93 4.33 0.43
CA PRO A 240 -11.76 2.96 -0.05
C PRO A 240 -11.29 2.04 1.05
N GLU A 241 -11.77 0.79 1.05
CA GLU A 241 -11.44 -0.23 2.04
C GLU A 241 -10.62 -1.38 1.44
N ILE A 242 -9.56 -1.76 2.15
CA ILE A 242 -8.71 -2.93 1.92
C ILE A 242 -9.22 -4.03 2.85
N ILE A 243 -9.45 -5.23 2.31
CA ILE A 243 -9.74 -6.41 3.13
C ILE A 243 -8.62 -7.42 2.93
N ALA A 244 -7.97 -7.79 4.03
CA ALA A 244 -6.75 -8.57 3.99
C ALA A 244 -6.65 -9.51 5.20
N PRO A 245 -6.02 -10.69 5.10
CA PRO A 245 -5.65 -11.50 6.25
C PRO A 245 -4.81 -10.71 7.28
N ILE A 246 -4.90 -11.03 8.57
CA ILE A 246 -4.04 -10.43 9.62
C ILE A 246 -2.54 -10.70 9.42
N THR A 247 -2.20 -11.69 8.58
CA THR A 247 -0.83 -12.11 8.26
C THR A 247 -0.19 -11.32 7.11
N VAL A 248 -0.92 -10.41 6.45
CA VAL A 248 -0.34 -9.59 5.38
C VAL A 248 0.77 -8.67 5.90
N HIS A 249 1.62 -8.22 5.00
CA HIS A 249 2.73 -7.35 5.36
C HIS A 249 2.24 -6.01 5.96
N ALA A 250 2.92 -5.49 6.98
CA ALA A 250 2.60 -4.21 7.62
C ALA A 250 2.62 -2.98 6.68
N ALA A 251 3.06 -3.16 5.43
CA ALA A 251 2.97 -2.14 4.38
C ALA A 251 1.52 -1.83 3.99
N PHE A 252 0.57 -2.76 4.17
CA PHE A 252 -0.86 -2.49 3.97
C PHE A 252 -1.40 -1.52 5.02
N ASP A 253 -1.03 -1.68 6.30
CA ASP A 253 -1.37 -0.72 7.36
C ASP A 253 -0.74 0.66 7.07
N LYS A 254 0.51 0.68 6.58
CA LYS A 254 1.17 1.91 6.13
C LYS A 254 0.42 2.56 4.96
N ALA A 255 -0.01 1.78 3.97
CA ALA A 255 -0.80 2.27 2.85
C ALA A 255 -2.14 2.87 3.31
N ALA A 256 -2.84 2.17 4.20
CA ALA A 256 -4.10 2.62 4.76
C ALA A 256 -3.95 3.96 5.49
N SER A 257 -2.88 4.09 6.28
CA SER A 257 -2.53 5.34 6.96
C SER A 257 -2.18 6.47 5.97
N TYR A 258 -1.32 6.22 4.99
CA TYR A 258 -0.81 7.26 4.09
C TYR A 258 -1.87 7.75 3.09
N PHE A 259 -2.72 6.84 2.59
CA PHE A 259 -3.65 7.16 1.51
C PHE A 259 -5.08 7.37 1.97
N ARG A 260 -5.32 7.35 3.29
CA ARG A 260 -6.65 7.48 3.91
C ARG A 260 -7.60 6.40 3.37
N MET A 261 -7.24 5.15 3.63
CA MET A 261 -8.05 3.97 3.33
C MET A 261 -8.38 3.25 4.65
N LYS A 262 -9.49 2.52 4.70
CA LYS A 262 -9.80 1.60 5.81
C LYS A 262 -9.10 0.27 5.53
N LEU A 263 -8.49 -0.34 6.54
CA LEU A 263 -7.97 -1.71 6.45
C LEU A 263 -8.71 -2.60 7.44
N THR A 264 -9.36 -3.64 6.92
CA THR A 264 -10.06 -4.64 7.73
C THR A 264 -9.27 -5.94 7.68
N HIS A 265 -8.65 -6.26 8.82
CA HIS A 265 -7.91 -7.50 9.03
C HIS A 265 -8.87 -8.67 9.26
N ILE A 266 -8.67 -9.74 8.50
CA ILE A 266 -9.44 -10.98 8.57
C ILE A 266 -8.64 -11.99 9.41
N PRO A 267 -9.27 -12.66 10.40
CA PRO A 267 -8.58 -13.65 11.20
C PRO A 267 -8.12 -14.85 10.35
N ILE A 268 -7.07 -15.52 10.83
CA ILE A 268 -6.64 -16.82 10.33
C ILE A 268 -7.16 -17.93 11.24
N ASP A 269 -7.34 -19.12 10.69
CA ASP A 269 -7.55 -20.34 11.44
C ASP A 269 -6.27 -20.74 12.17
N GLU A 270 -6.36 -21.14 13.45
CA GLU A 270 -5.17 -21.38 14.28
C GLU A 270 -4.41 -22.65 13.91
N GLU A 271 -5.08 -23.66 13.36
CA GLU A 271 -4.48 -24.94 13.01
C GLU A 271 -3.85 -24.89 11.62
N THR A 272 -4.63 -24.48 10.63
CA THR A 272 -4.21 -24.39 9.23
C THR A 272 -3.37 -23.15 8.95
N ARG A 273 -3.48 -22.12 9.80
CA ARG A 273 -2.87 -20.78 9.62
C ARG A 273 -3.32 -20.06 8.33
N MET A 274 -4.39 -20.54 7.72
CA MET A 274 -4.99 -19.97 6.51
C MET A 274 -6.05 -18.94 6.89
N VAL A 275 -6.31 -17.98 6.01
CA VAL A 275 -7.35 -16.97 6.21
C VAL A 275 -8.76 -17.57 6.27
N ASP A 276 -9.60 -17.07 7.19
CA ASP A 276 -11.03 -17.41 7.20
C ASP A 276 -11.76 -16.73 6.02
N ILE A 277 -11.93 -17.49 4.94
CA ILE A 277 -12.66 -17.08 3.72
C ILE A 277 -14.11 -16.67 4.03
N LYS A 278 -14.77 -17.29 5.01
CA LYS A 278 -16.14 -16.91 5.40
C LYS A 278 -16.15 -15.56 6.09
N ALA A 279 -15.16 -15.26 6.93
CA ALA A 279 -15.00 -13.94 7.55
C ALA A 279 -14.66 -12.87 6.51
N MET A 280 -13.73 -13.16 5.59
CA MET A 280 -13.41 -12.26 4.48
C MET A 280 -14.66 -11.90 3.67
N ARG A 281 -15.47 -12.90 3.30
CA ARG A 281 -16.73 -12.71 2.60
C ARG A 281 -17.70 -11.79 3.34
N ARG A 282 -17.80 -11.90 4.67
CA ARG A 282 -18.70 -11.05 5.50
C ARG A 282 -18.22 -9.59 5.59
N ALA A 283 -16.92 -9.36 5.44
CA ALA A 283 -16.35 -8.01 5.51
C ALA A 283 -16.54 -7.20 4.22
N ILE A 284 -16.71 -7.87 3.07
CA ILE A 284 -16.90 -7.22 1.76
C ILE A 284 -18.13 -6.33 1.79
N ASN A 285 -17.96 -5.08 1.37
CA ASN A 285 -19.01 -4.08 1.34
C ASN A 285 -18.83 -3.11 0.15
N LYS A 286 -19.69 -2.09 0.06
CA LYS A 286 -19.72 -1.14 -1.07
C LYS A 286 -18.46 -0.28 -1.20
N ASN A 287 -17.67 -0.11 -0.13
CA ASN A 287 -16.44 0.67 -0.11
C ASN A 287 -15.20 -0.19 -0.39
N THR A 288 -15.34 -1.52 -0.40
CA THR A 288 -14.22 -2.43 -0.67
C THR A 288 -13.65 -2.18 -2.06
N CYS A 289 -12.37 -1.82 -2.11
CA CYS A 289 -11.65 -1.54 -3.35
C CYS A 289 -10.68 -2.66 -3.73
N MET A 290 -10.12 -3.37 -2.74
CA MET A 290 -9.19 -4.46 -2.98
C MET A 290 -9.27 -5.55 -1.91
N LEU A 291 -9.08 -6.79 -2.37
CA LEU A 291 -8.78 -7.97 -1.57
C LEU A 291 -7.30 -8.31 -1.70
N VAL A 292 -6.71 -8.89 -0.64
CA VAL A 292 -5.28 -9.23 -0.60
C VAL A 292 -5.09 -10.68 -0.19
N GLY A 293 -4.14 -11.36 -0.84
CA GLY A 293 -3.57 -12.63 -0.38
C GLY A 293 -2.06 -12.63 -0.54
N SER A 294 -1.36 -13.39 0.30
CA SER A 294 0.11 -13.47 0.31
C SER A 294 0.59 -14.79 -0.27
N ALA A 295 1.70 -14.76 -1.02
CA ALA A 295 2.31 -15.92 -1.64
C ALA A 295 3.83 -15.94 -1.45
N PRO A 296 4.34 -16.37 -0.28
CA PRO A 296 3.63 -16.62 0.97
C PRO A 296 3.59 -15.38 1.89
N ASN A 297 2.85 -15.47 2.99
CA ASN A 297 2.91 -14.48 4.06
C ASN A 297 4.27 -14.51 4.79
N PHE A 298 4.68 -13.36 5.31
CA PHE A 298 5.93 -13.24 6.07
C PHE A 298 5.89 -14.01 7.40
N PRO A 299 4.84 -13.94 8.25
CA PRO A 299 4.91 -14.52 9.60
C PRO A 299 5.11 -16.04 9.63
N HIS A 300 4.51 -16.78 8.69
CA HIS A 300 4.45 -18.24 8.75
C HIS A 300 4.95 -18.92 7.47
N GLY A 301 5.23 -18.17 6.40
CA GLY A 301 5.65 -18.76 5.12
C GLY A 301 4.56 -19.55 4.41
N ILE A 302 3.28 -19.26 4.69
CA ILE A 302 2.13 -19.97 4.11
C ILE A 302 1.57 -19.17 2.92
N ILE A 303 1.24 -19.88 1.84
CA ILE A 303 0.55 -19.33 0.67
C ILE A 303 -0.95 -19.32 0.98
N ASP A 304 -1.59 -18.15 0.93
CA ASP A 304 -3.03 -18.04 1.09
C ASP A 304 -3.78 -18.72 -0.08
N SER A 305 -5.04 -19.11 0.13
CA SER A 305 -5.91 -19.64 -0.93
C SER A 305 -6.29 -18.56 -1.96
N ILE A 306 -5.34 -18.20 -2.84
CA ILE A 306 -5.49 -17.14 -3.83
C ILE A 306 -6.73 -17.36 -4.72
N GLU A 307 -6.96 -18.58 -5.20
CA GLU A 307 -8.13 -18.93 -6.01
C GLU A 307 -9.45 -18.66 -5.28
N GLU A 308 -9.57 -19.06 -4.01
CA GLU A 308 -10.78 -18.85 -3.22
C GLU A 308 -11.04 -17.37 -2.93
N ILE A 309 -9.98 -16.60 -2.64
CA ILE A 309 -10.12 -15.16 -2.42
C ILE A 309 -10.54 -14.47 -3.73
N CYS A 310 -9.95 -14.85 -4.86
CA CYS A 310 -10.35 -14.36 -6.17
C CYS A 310 -11.81 -14.66 -6.48
N GLN A 311 -12.30 -15.87 -6.17
CA GLN A 311 -13.71 -16.24 -6.37
C GLN A 311 -14.67 -15.34 -5.58
N LEU A 312 -14.28 -14.90 -4.37
CA LEU A 312 -15.07 -13.90 -3.63
C LEU A 312 -15.16 -12.61 -4.45
N GLY A 313 -14.02 -12.05 -4.89
CA GLY A 313 -13.99 -10.81 -5.67
C GLY A 313 -14.83 -10.89 -6.95
N LEU A 314 -14.74 -11.99 -7.69
CA LEU A 314 -15.51 -12.24 -8.91
C LEU A 314 -17.03 -12.30 -8.63
N LYS A 315 -17.45 -12.93 -7.53
CA LYS A 315 -18.87 -13.03 -7.15
C LYS A 315 -19.51 -11.69 -6.79
N TYR A 316 -18.74 -10.75 -6.23
CA TYR A 316 -19.22 -9.41 -5.88
C TYR A 316 -18.99 -8.38 -7.01
N ASN A 317 -18.40 -8.79 -8.13
CA ASN A 317 -18.20 -7.95 -9.31
C ASN A 317 -19.46 -7.90 -10.18
N ILE A 318 -20.10 -6.72 -10.21
CA ILE A 318 -21.00 -6.32 -11.29
C ILE A 318 -20.15 -5.53 -12.30
N PRO A 319 -20.03 -5.95 -13.57
CA PRO A 319 -19.26 -5.20 -14.56
C PRO A 319 -19.80 -3.76 -14.70
N THR A 320 -18.92 -2.77 -14.70
CA THR A 320 -19.25 -1.41 -15.15
C THR A 320 -18.96 -1.27 -16.64
N SER A 321 -19.50 -0.23 -17.27
CA SER A 321 -19.33 0.09 -18.70
C SER A 321 -17.88 0.29 -19.17
N SER A 322 -16.91 0.21 -18.26
CA SER A 322 -15.48 0.48 -18.48
C SER A 322 -14.56 -0.72 -18.30
N HIS A 323 -15.06 -1.96 -18.22
CA HIS A 323 -14.22 -3.17 -18.01
C HIS A 323 -13.36 -3.14 -16.73
N LEU A 324 -13.62 -2.23 -15.79
CA LEU A 324 -12.95 -2.20 -14.48
C LEU A 324 -13.77 -2.97 -13.44
N TYR A 325 -13.11 -3.90 -12.78
CA TYR A 325 -13.66 -4.65 -11.65
C TYR A 325 -14.09 -3.72 -10.51
N LYS A 326 -15.21 -4.04 -9.84
CA LYS A 326 -15.63 -3.31 -8.63
C LYS A 326 -14.71 -3.59 -7.45
N CYS A 327 -14.09 -4.76 -7.41
CA CYS A 327 -13.12 -5.15 -6.41
C CYS A 327 -11.91 -5.78 -7.10
N HIS A 328 -10.73 -5.25 -6.82
CA HIS A 328 -9.47 -5.73 -7.36
C HIS A 328 -8.81 -6.72 -6.41
N PHE A 329 -7.90 -7.55 -6.92
CA PHE A 329 -7.15 -8.51 -6.11
C PHE A 329 -5.65 -8.35 -6.27
N HIS A 330 -4.97 -8.22 -5.15
CA HIS A 330 -3.52 -8.13 -5.07
C HIS A 330 -2.92 -9.39 -4.45
N VAL A 331 -1.98 -10.01 -5.16
CA VAL A 331 -1.11 -11.05 -4.59
C VAL A 331 0.18 -10.39 -4.10
N ASP A 332 0.38 -10.38 -2.79
CA ASP A 332 1.69 -10.05 -2.21
C ASP A 332 2.62 -11.24 -2.36
N CYS A 333 3.37 -11.27 -3.47
CA CYS A 333 4.41 -12.24 -3.74
C CYS A 333 5.80 -11.62 -3.53
N CYS A 334 5.92 -10.58 -2.69
CA CYS A 334 7.20 -9.92 -2.45
C CYS A 334 8.25 -10.93 -1.97
N LEU A 335 7.89 -11.77 -0.99
CA LEU A 335 8.76 -12.82 -0.47
C LEU A 335 8.88 -14.01 -1.45
N GLY A 336 7.79 -14.50 -2.02
CA GLY A 336 7.83 -15.72 -2.85
C GLY A 336 8.17 -15.50 -4.31
N GLY A 337 8.34 -14.26 -4.79
CA GLY A 337 8.19 -13.92 -6.20
C GLY A 337 9.17 -14.59 -7.16
N PHE A 338 10.37 -14.94 -6.70
CA PHE A 338 11.38 -15.65 -7.49
C PHE A 338 11.59 -17.10 -7.01
N LEU A 339 10.63 -17.63 -6.24
CA LEU A 339 10.53 -19.03 -5.87
C LEU A 339 9.27 -19.64 -6.47
N VAL A 340 8.11 -19.06 -6.13
CA VAL A 340 6.77 -19.51 -6.48
C VAL A 340 6.62 -19.87 -7.97
N PRO A 341 7.02 -19.03 -8.94
CA PRO A 341 6.91 -19.37 -10.36
C PRO A 341 7.72 -20.60 -10.80
N PHE A 342 8.72 -21.00 -10.02
CA PHE A 342 9.62 -22.11 -10.32
C PHE A 342 9.32 -23.36 -9.50
N MET A 343 8.46 -23.29 -8.48
CA MET A 343 8.18 -24.41 -7.57
C MET A 343 7.62 -25.64 -8.30
N GLU A 344 6.68 -25.44 -9.24
CA GLU A 344 6.10 -26.54 -10.04
C GLU A 344 7.17 -27.26 -10.85
N LYS A 345 8.05 -26.51 -11.53
CA LYS A 345 9.19 -27.05 -12.29
C LYS A 345 10.22 -27.74 -11.37
N ALA A 346 10.33 -27.29 -10.12
CA ALA A 346 11.18 -27.91 -9.11
C ALA A 346 10.56 -29.16 -8.45
N GLY A 347 9.36 -29.60 -8.89
CA GLY A 347 8.68 -30.79 -8.39
C GLY A 347 7.82 -30.55 -7.14
N TYR A 348 7.53 -29.30 -6.80
CA TYR A 348 6.67 -28.93 -5.67
C TYR A 348 5.30 -28.51 -6.16
N LYS A 349 4.26 -29.25 -5.74
CA LYS A 349 2.88 -28.84 -5.98
C LYS A 349 2.51 -27.72 -5.02
N ILE A 350 2.26 -26.53 -5.56
CA ILE A 350 1.78 -25.37 -4.81
C ILE A 350 0.45 -24.88 -5.39
N PRO A 351 -0.39 -24.18 -4.60
CA PRO A 351 -1.57 -23.50 -5.13
C PRO A 351 -1.20 -22.47 -6.20
N MET A 352 -2.11 -22.25 -7.15
CA MET A 352 -1.92 -21.25 -8.19
C MET A 352 -2.08 -19.84 -7.61
N CYS A 353 -1.15 -18.93 -7.90
CA CYS A 353 -1.09 -17.62 -7.27
C CYS A 353 -0.57 -16.51 -8.21
N ASP A 354 -0.72 -16.71 -9.53
CA ASP A 354 -0.26 -15.79 -10.56
C ASP A 354 -1.40 -15.36 -11.52
N PHE A 355 -1.07 -14.73 -12.66
CA PHE A 355 -2.09 -14.22 -13.59
C PHE A 355 -2.92 -15.30 -14.29
N ARG A 356 -2.62 -16.60 -14.12
CA ARG A 356 -3.51 -17.69 -14.54
C ARG A 356 -4.80 -17.74 -13.72
N VAL A 357 -4.83 -17.16 -12.52
CA VAL A 357 -6.05 -17.02 -11.72
C VAL A 357 -6.80 -15.78 -12.19
N ASP A 358 -7.98 -15.96 -12.80
CA ASP A 358 -8.76 -14.90 -13.46
C ASP A 358 -8.97 -13.65 -12.61
N GLY A 359 -9.19 -13.82 -11.30
CA GLY A 359 -9.43 -12.71 -10.38
C GLY A 359 -8.19 -11.87 -10.05
N VAL A 360 -6.96 -12.34 -10.33
CA VAL A 360 -5.72 -11.64 -9.97
C VAL A 360 -5.53 -10.40 -10.83
N THR A 361 -5.54 -9.21 -10.24
CA THR A 361 -5.36 -7.95 -10.98
C THR A 361 -4.01 -7.29 -10.78
N SER A 362 -3.26 -7.68 -9.74
CA SER A 362 -1.87 -7.24 -9.55
C SER A 362 -1.05 -8.21 -8.71
N ILE A 363 0.27 -8.20 -8.89
CA ILE A 363 1.24 -9.00 -8.15
C ILE A 363 2.46 -8.13 -7.84
N SER A 364 2.92 -8.10 -6.58
CA SER A 364 4.24 -7.56 -6.22
C SER A 364 5.28 -8.66 -6.09
N ALA A 365 6.52 -8.42 -6.52
CA ALA A 365 7.62 -9.40 -6.42
C ALA A 365 8.97 -8.70 -6.22
N ASP A 366 9.74 -9.09 -5.19
CA ASP A 366 10.99 -8.42 -4.87
C ASP A 366 12.18 -9.03 -5.63
N THR A 367 12.76 -8.25 -6.55
CA THR A 367 14.00 -8.61 -7.21
C THR A 367 15.16 -8.70 -6.22
N HIS A 368 15.16 -7.88 -5.17
CA HIS A 368 16.22 -7.87 -4.15
C HIS A 368 16.17 -9.01 -3.12
N LYS A 369 15.23 -9.95 -3.27
CA LYS A 369 15.11 -11.16 -2.44
C LYS A 369 15.66 -12.38 -3.19
N TYR A 370 14.81 -13.35 -3.53
CA TYR A 370 15.23 -14.61 -4.17
C TYR A 370 15.62 -14.48 -5.64
N ALA A 371 15.42 -13.30 -6.24
CA ALA A 371 16.06 -13.01 -7.52
C ALA A 371 17.55 -12.72 -7.35
N PHE A 372 18.00 -12.33 -6.15
CA PHE A 372 19.37 -11.94 -5.83
C PHE A 372 19.85 -10.68 -6.55
N ALA A 373 18.95 -9.74 -6.83
CA ALA A 373 19.33 -8.38 -7.20
C ALA A 373 19.79 -7.59 -5.95
N PRO A 374 20.49 -6.45 -6.09
CA PRO A 374 20.86 -5.62 -4.94
C PRO A 374 19.62 -5.06 -4.22
N LYS A 375 19.79 -4.77 -2.92
CA LYS A 375 18.79 -4.06 -2.11
C LYS A 375 18.41 -2.74 -2.80
N GLY A 376 17.13 -2.38 -2.74
CA GLY A 376 16.63 -1.20 -3.46
C GLY A 376 15.83 -1.52 -4.74
N SER A 377 15.51 -2.78 -5.02
CA SER A 377 14.73 -3.16 -6.21
C SER A 377 13.55 -4.10 -5.95
N SER A 378 12.41 -3.83 -6.60
CA SER A 378 11.21 -4.69 -6.65
C SER A 378 10.40 -4.38 -7.92
N VAL A 379 9.33 -5.14 -8.17
CA VAL A 379 8.37 -4.89 -9.25
C VAL A 379 6.94 -4.95 -8.73
N ILE A 380 6.10 -4.07 -9.28
CA ILE A 380 4.64 -4.16 -9.21
C ILE A 380 4.10 -4.43 -10.62
N LEU A 381 3.32 -5.49 -10.73
CA LEU A 381 2.71 -5.96 -11.98
C LEU A 381 1.20 -5.83 -11.88
N TYR A 382 0.55 -5.53 -13.00
CA TYR A 382 -0.88 -5.38 -13.15
C TYR A 382 -1.38 -6.19 -14.34
N ARG A 383 -2.62 -6.67 -14.24
CA ARG A 383 -3.27 -7.44 -15.31
C ARG A 383 -3.40 -6.64 -16.61
N ASN A 384 -3.53 -5.32 -16.54
CA ASN A 384 -3.57 -4.48 -17.73
C ASN A 384 -3.00 -3.07 -17.48
N LYS A 385 -2.80 -2.35 -18.59
CA LYS A 385 -2.27 -0.98 -18.60
C LYS A 385 -3.22 0.03 -17.95
N ASP A 386 -4.53 -0.20 -18.01
CA ASP A 386 -5.53 0.72 -17.46
C ASP A 386 -5.44 0.80 -15.93
N ILE A 387 -5.23 -0.33 -15.26
CA ILE A 387 -4.99 -0.35 -13.81
C ILE A 387 -3.65 0.32 -13.49
N ARG A 388 -2.58 -0.03 -14.23
CA ARG A 388 -1.26 0.55 -14.01
C ARG A 388 -1.26 2.07 -14.10
N GLN A 389 -1.95 2.65 -15.08
CA GLN A 389 -2.03 4.11 -15.24
C GLN A 389 -2.58 4.84 -14.01
N ARG A 390 -3.37 4.15 -13.17
CA ARG A 390 -3.98 4.73 -11.96
C ARG A 390 -2.99 4.92 -10.83
N GLN A 391 -1.79 4.35 -10.94
CA GLN A 391 -0.70 4.57 -9.99
C GLN A 391 0.12 5.84 -10.31
N PHE A 392 0.07 6.33 -11.56
CA PHE A 392 0.94 7.41 -12.01
C PHE A 392 0.56 8.75 -11.37
N PHE A 393 1.58 9.58 -11.14
CA PHE A 393 1.41 10.98 -10.81
C PHE A 393 1.73 11.83 -12.03
N VAL A 394 0.86 12.80 -12.33
CA VAL A 394 1.05 13.74 -13.45
C VAL A 394 0.67 15.14 -12.97
N GLN A 395 1.56 16.11 -13.18
CA GLN A 395 1.34 17.52 -12.94
C GLN A 395 1.58 18.30 -14.24
N PRO A 396 0.52 18.65 -15.00
CA PRO A 396 0.67 19.35 -16.27
C PRO A 396 1.00 20.84 -16.13
N ASN A 397 0.71 21.44 -14.98
CA ASN A 397 0.76 22.90 -14.80
C ASN A 397 1.93 23.38 -13.93
N TRP A 398 2.96 22.56 -13.74
CA TRP A 398 4.13 22.95 -12.94
C TRP A 398 5.03 23.91 -13.73
N PRO A 399 5.52 25.02 -13.15
CA PRO A 399 6.39 25.97 -13.86
C PRO A 399 7.70 25.38 -14.41
N GLY A 400 8.15 24.23 -13.89
CA GLY A 400 9.32 23.50 -14.41
C GLY A 400 9.03 22.62 -15.64
N GLY A 401 7.80 22.63 -16.16
CA GLY A 401 7.32 21.78 -17.25
C GLY A 401 6.37 20.67 -16.79
N ILE A 402 5.86 19.89 -17.74
CA ILE A 402 5.02 18.73 -17.42
C ILE A 402 5.85 17.71 -16.64
N TYR A 403 5.41 17.37 -15.44
CA TYR A 403 6.08 16.40 -14.58
C TYR A 403 5.23 15.13 -14.47
N ALA A 404 5.84 13.97 -14.72
CA ALA A 404 5.17 12.68 -14.60
C ALA A 404 6.10 11.64 -13.99
N THR A 405 5.59 10.85 -13.04
CA THR A 405 6.33 9.74 -12.43
C THR A 405 5.48 8.48 -12.39
N SER A 406 6.15 7.35 -12.56
CA SER A 406 5.51 6.04 -12.60
C SER A 406 5.47 5.32 -11.24
N SER A 407 6.28 5.78 -10.27
CA SER A 407 6.39 5.30 -8.88
C SER A 407 6.49 6.47 -7.88
N MET A 408 6.71 6.20 -6.59
CA MET A 408 6.72 7.24 -5.53
C MET A 408 7.89 8.21 -5.64
N GLY A 409 9.01 7.77 -6.21
CA GLY A 409 10.22 8.58 -6.30
C GLY A 409 11.16 8.11 -7.41
N VAL A 410 12.22 8.87 -7.61
CA VAL A 410 13.32 8.47 -8.49
C VAL A 410 14.16 7.42 -7.78
N HIS A 411 14.46 6.32 -8.48
CA HIS A 411 15.30 5.24 -7.94
C HIS A 411 16.64 5.20 -8.67
N ALA A 412 17.68 4.72 -7.99
CA ALA A 412 19.01 4.58 -8.58
C ALA A 412 18.96 3.68 -9.83
N ALA A 413 19.63 4.12 -10.90
CA ALA A 413 19.73 3.33 -12.13
C ALA A 413 20.44 1.98 -11.92
N PHE A 414 21.41 1.95 -11.00
CA PHE A 414 22.14 0.74 -10.65
C PHE A 414 21.20 -0.41 -10.27
N ASP A 415 20.20 -0.17 -9.41
CA ASP A 415 19.30 -1.21 -8.92
C ASP A 415 18.52 -1.86 -10.09
N LYS A 416 18.23 -1.08 -11.13
CA LYS A 416 17.52 -1.49 -12.34
C LYS A 416 18.43 -2.30 -13.26
N ALA A 417 19.64 -1.79 -13.53
CA ALA A 417 20.63 -2.47 -14.34
C ALA A 417 21.06 -3.81 -13.71
N ALA A 418 21.29 -3.82 -12.39
CA ALA A 418 21.66 -5.03 -11.67
C ALA A 418 20.53 -6.06 -11.63
N SER A 419 19.28 -5.62 -11.46
CA SER A 419 18.11 -6.49 -11.63
C SER A 419 18.06 -7.08 -13.03
N TYR A 420 18.27 -6.26 -14.07
CA TYR A 420 18.29 -6.71 -15.46
C TYR A 420 19.36 -7.78 -15.73
N PHE A 421 20.62 -7.54 -15.33
CA PHE A 421 21.66 -8.55 -15.50
C PHE A 421 21.38 -9.80 -14.70
N ARG A 422 20.86 -9.68 -13.48
CA ARG A 422 20.50 -10.85 -12.69
C ARG A 422 19.40 -11.66 -13.36
N MET A 423 18.40 -11.01 -13.97
CA MET A 423 17.37 -11.67 -14.79
C MET A 423 17.95 -12.37 -16.02
N LYS A 424 19.01 -11.82 -16.63
CA LYS A 424 19.71 -12.46 -17.77
C LYS A 424 20.62 -13.62 -17.35
N LEU A 425 21.21 -13.52 -16.17
CA LEU A 425 22.04 -14.57 -15.56
C LEU A 425 21.23 -15.62 -14.84
N THR A 426 19.91 -15.44 -14.69
CA THR A 426 19.00 -16.51 -14.32
C THR A 426 18.82 -17.45 -15.51
N HIS A 427 19.93 -18.03 -15.97
CA HIS A 427 19.92 -19.43 -16.34
C HIS A 427 19.70 -20.15 -15.01
N ILE A 428 18.43 -20.31 -14.60
CA ILE A 428 18.09 -21.36 -13.64
C ILE A 428 18.28 -22.61 -14.48
N PRO A 429 19.39 -23.36 -14.35
CA PRO A 429 19.49 -24.60 -15.08
C PRO A 429 18.38 -25.45 -14.46
N ILE A 430 17.35 -25.73 -15.27
CA ILE A 430 16.39 -26.79 -14.95
C ILE A 430 17.10 -28.09 -15.37
N ASP A 431 18.31 -28.32 -14.85
CA ASP A 431 18.95 -29.62 -14.86
C ASP A 431 18.70 -30.26 -13.49
N GLU A 432 18.68 -31.60 -13.46
CA GLU A 432 18.34 -32.36 -12.25
C GLU A 432 19.38 -32.17 -11.11
N GLU A 433 20.51 -31.52 -11.38
CA GLU A 433 21.68 -31.42 -10.49
C GLU A 433 21.83 -30.07 -9.79
N THR A 434 21.54 -28.95 -10.45
CA THR A 434 21.66 -27.60 -9.89
C THR A 434 20.35 -27.10 -9.31
N ARG A 435 19.96 -27.73 -8.21
CA ARG A 435 18.90 -27.23 -7.33
C ARG A 435 19.27 -25.85 -6.77
N MET A 436 18.75 -24.78 -7.40
CA MET A 436 18.68 -23.41 -6.83
C MET A 436 17.99 -23.36 -5.46
N VAL A 437 17.31 -24.44 -5.07
CA VAL A 437 16.82 -24.65 -3.73
C VAL A 437 17.16 -26.08 -3.34
N ASP A 438 18.22 -26.30 -2.54
CA ASP A 438 18.40 -27.58 -1.85
C ASP A 438 17.31 -27.72 -0.77
N ILE A 439 16.07 -27.89 -1.22
CA ILE A 439 14.92 -28.14 -0.36
C ILE A 439 15.08 -29.52 0.31
N LYS A 440 15.97 -30.40 -0.18
CA LYS A 440 16.37 -31.61 0.57
C LYS A 440 17.24 -31.26 1.78
N ALA A 441 18.13 -30.27 1.72
CA ALA A 441 18.79 -29.71 2.91
C ALA A 441 17.80 -28.98 3.83
N MET A 442 16.85 -28.19 3.29
CA MET A 442 15.80 -27.58 4.12
C MET A 442 14.90 -28.63 4.80
N ARG A 443 14.49 -29.70 4.11
CA ARG A 443 13.75 -30.82 4.72
C ARG A 443 14.57 -31.57 5.77
N ARG A 444 15.88 -31.74 5.56
CA ARG A 444 16.79 -32.33 6.56
C ARG A 444 16.92 -31.45 7.81
N ALA A 445 16.85 -30.13 7.66
CA ALA A 445 16.83 -29.18 8.78
C ALA A 445 15.47 -29.16 9.52
N ILE A 446 14.35 -29.16 8.77
CA ILE A 446 12.99 -29.18 9.32
C ILE A 446 12.72 -30.48 10.10
N ASN A 447 13.15 -31.64 9.58
CA ASN A 447 13.00 -32.94 10.26
C ASN A 447 13.92 -33.12 11.49
N LYS A 448 14.84 -32.17 11.75
CA LYS A 448 15.74 -32.18 12.92
C LYS A 448 15.28 -31.25 14.05
N ASN A 449 13.99 -30.92 14.13
CA ASN A 449 13.42 -30.00 15.14
C ASN A 449 13.94 -28.55 15.06
N THR A 450 14.54 -28.13 13.94
CA THR A 450 14.96 -26.74 13.73
C THR A 450 13.87 -25.99 12.98
N CYS A 451 12.92 -25.41 13.72
CA CYS A 451 12.01 -24.39 13.20
C CYS A 451 12.82 -23.12 12.90
N MET A 452 13.41 -23.04 11.71
CA MET A 452 14.03 -21.82 11.17
C MET A 452 13.41 -21.52 9.81
N LEU A 453 12.17 -21.06 9.83
CA LEU A 453 11.60 -20.34 8.70
C LEU A 453 10.88 -19.10 9.23
N VAL A 454 11.47 -17.97 8.84
CA VAL A 454 11.05 -16.58 9.01
C VAL A 454 11.19 -15.98 10.41
N GLY A 455 11.91 -14.86 10.45
CA GLY A 455 12.37 -14.21 11.67
C GLY A 455 11.23 -13.74 12.56
N SER A 456 11.12 -14.33 13.74
CA SER A 456 10.74 -13.55 14.91
C SER A 456 11.84 -12.53 15.16
N ALA A 457 11.50 -11.24 15.12
CA ALA A 457 12.37 -10.23 15.72
C ALA A 457 12.69 -10.65 17.16
N PRO A 458 13.92 -10.43 17.66
CA PRO A 458 14.25 -10.75 19.04
C PRO A 458 13.29 -9.99 19.97
N ASN A 459 12.42 -10.72 20.67
CA ASN A 459 11.62 -10.32 21.82
C ASN A 459 11.21 -8.83 21.86
N PHE A 460 10.27 -8.43 20.99
CA PHE A 460 9.36 -7.36 21.39
C PHE A 460 8.35 -7.96 22.39
N PRO A 461 8.13 -7.36 23.57
CA PRO A 461 7.15 -7.90 24.51
C PRO A 461 5.77 -7.96 23.85
N HIS A 462 5.28 -9.18 23.62
CA HIS A 462 3.92 -9.48 23.24
C HIS A 462 2.98 -9.09 24.40
N GLY A 463 2.59 -7.81 24.45
CA GLY A 463 1.76 -7.30 25.54
C GLY A 463 1.04 -5.98 25.26
N ILE A 464 0.95 -5.52 24.00
CA ILE A 464 0.33 -4.21 23.69
C ILE A 464 -0.56 -4.27 22.43
N ILE A 465 -1.28 -5.37 22.19
CA ILE A 465 -2.35 -5.40 21.18
C ILE A 465 -3.75 -5.53 21.81
N ASP A 466 -3.86 -5.78 23.13
CA ASP A 466 -5.13 -5.73 23.87
C ASP A 466 -5.11 -4.73 25.05
N LEU A 467 -4.85 -3.44 24.75
CA LEU A 467 -5.19 -2.32 25.64
C LEU A 467 -5.79 -1.14 24.88
#